data_AF-A0A839DU80-F1
#
_entry.id   AF-A0A839DU80-F1
#
_cell.length_a   1.000
_cell.length_b   1.000
_cell.length_c   1.000
_cell.angle_alpha   90.00
_cell.angle_beta   90.00
_cell.angle_gamma   90.00
#
_symmetry.space_group_name_H-M   'P 1'
#
loop_
_entity.id
_entity.type
_entity.pdbx_description
1 polymer ?
#
loop_
_entity_poly.entity_id
_entity_poly.type
_entity_poly.pdbx_seq_one_letter_code
_entity_poly.pdbx_strand_id
1 'polypeptide(L)'
;MMRAGHAITGLCAGLAAAPAVGVTNPTGVILGGTVASGAALLPDLDHPGATATRRLGWMTRGLSKGLRACSARLYEATKGPRDENCDGTHRHMTHSLLFAALLGALVGFGSQLAASWHPTAGFAAVLLPVLFCLLLAQAQFGHWVAAPVVAAAVPMALSDAGPVAAMNDLAGPIGILIGLGCFVHCLGDAITKAGCPFLFPLPIAGETWYEIRLPAFLRFRAGGSVEKGLTTVVFTPLAAWLLLITIAPRVPAYLTTAMGL
;
A
#
# COMPACT_ATOMS: atom_id res chain seq x y z
N MET A 1 -5.56 9.28 12.50
CA MET A 1 -5.11 8.58 11.27
C MET A 1 -4.54 7.23 11.68
N MET A 2 -4.94 6.16 10.99
CA MET A 2 -4.70 4.76 11.40
C MET A 2 -3.34 4.23 10.91
N ARG A 3 -2.24 4.75 11.45
CA ARG A 3 -0.91 4.51 10.85
C ARG A 3 -0.52 3.03 10.80
N ALA A 4 -0.57 2.34 11.94
CA ALA A 4 -0.22 0.92 12.03
C ALA A 4 -1.25 0.01 11.35
N GLY A 5 -2.53 0.34 11.49
CA GLY A 5 -3.64 -0.43 10.93
C GLY A 5 -3.60 -0.46 9.40
N HIS A 6 -3.41 0.69 8.73
CA HIS A 6 -3.32 0.73 7.27
C HIS A 6 -2.10 -0.04 6.76
N ALA A 7 -0.94 0.11 7.39
CA ALA A 7 0.25 -0.62 6.96
C ALA A 7 0.09 -2.15 7.09
N ILE A 8 -0.48 -2.66 8.19
CA ILE A 8 -0.62 -4.11 8.38
C ILE A 8 -1.72 -4.71 7.49
N THR A 9 -2.80 -3.97 7.25
CA THR A 9 -3.87 -4.39 6.33
C THR A 9 -3.37 -4.38 4.88
N GLY A 10 -2.55 -3.39 4.50
CA GLY A 10 -1.80 -3.37 3.25
C GLY A 10 -0.87 -4.58 3.08
N LEU A 11 -0.14 -4.95 4.14
CA LEU A 11 0.72 -6.15 4.13
C LEU A 11 -0.11 -7.42 3.87
N CYS A 12 -1.20 -7.61 4.62
CA CYS A 12 -2.08 -8.77 4.45
C CYS A 12 -2.65 -8.85 3.03
N ALA A 13 -3.16 -7.73 2.52
CA ALA A 13 -3.77 -7.66 1.19
C ALA A 13 -2.74 -7.97 0.09
N GLY A 14 -1.54 -7.39 0.17
CA GLY A 14 -0.48 -7.65 -0.81
C GLY A 14 0.04 -9.08 -0.77
N LEU A 15 0.26 -9.67 0.41
CA LEU A 15 0.67 -11.07 0.54
C LEU A 15 -0.38 -12.03 -0.06
N ALA A 16 -1.66 -11.76 0.19
CA ALA A 16 -2.75 -12.57 -0.34
C ALA A 16 -2.96 -12.39 -1.86
N ALA A 17 -2.80 -11.17 -2.37
CA ALA A 17 -3.10 -10.85 -3.77
C ALA A 17 -1.93 -11.07 -4.74
N ALA A 18 -0.67 -11.03 -4.26
CA ALA A 18 0.51 -11.19 -5.11
C ALA A 18 0.45 -12.45 -6.00
N PRO A 19 0.09 -13.65 -5.51
CA PRO A 19 -0.06 -14.83 -6.36
C PRO A 19 -1.14 -14.67 -7.44
N ALA A 20 -2.26 -14.00 -7.11
CA ALA A 20 -3.37 -13.79 -8.03
C ALA A 20 -3.03 -12.84 -9.19
N VAL A 21 -2.01 -12.01 -9.03
CA VAL A 21 -1.50 -11.10 -10.07
C VAL A 21 -0.24 -11.63 -10.76
N GLY A 22 0.03 -12.93 -10.63
CA GLY A 22 1.14 -13.62 -11.31
C GLY A 22 2.47 -13.63 -10.55
N VAL A 23 2.54 -13.02 -9.36
CA VAL A 23 3.74 -13.03 -8.53
C VAL A 23 3.69 -14.27 -7.62
N THR A 24 4.23 -15.38 -8.10
CA THR A 24 4.11 -16.69 -7.43
C THR A 24 5.38 -17.12 -6.69
N ASN A 25 6.52 -16.50 -6.99
CA ASN A 25 7.75 -16.80 -6.27
C ASN A 25 7.72 -16.15 -4.86
N PRO A 26 8.14 -16.86 -3.80
CA PRO A 26 8.03 -16.38 -2.41
C PRO A 26 8.69 -15.02 -2.17
N THR A 27 9.86 -14.79 -2.77
CA THR A 27 10.58 -13.53 -2.71
C THR A 27 9.73 -12.37 -3.23
N GLY A 28 9.12 -12.55 -4.40
CA GLY A 28 8.23 -11.59 -5.03
C GLY A 28 6.96 -11.38 -4.23
N VAL A 29 6.39 -12.44 -3.63
CA VAL A 29 5.20 -12.34 -2.76
C VAL A 29 5.51 -11.51 -1.51
N ILE A 30 6.62 -11.80 -0.83
CA ILE A 30 7.05 -11.04 0.36
C ILE A 30 7.33 -9.59 0.00
N LEU A 31 8.04 -9.34 -1.11
CA LEU A 31 8.32 -7.99 -1.58
C LEU A 31 7.04 -7.24 -1.95
N GLY A 32 6.13 -7.91 -2.67
CA GLY A 32 4.84 -7.37 -3.08
C GLY A 32 3.94 -7.03 -1.90
N GLY A 33 3.89 -7.90 -0.89
CA GLY A 33 3.24 -7.62 0.39
C GLY A 33 3.82 -6.40 1.10
N THR A 34 5.15 -6.30 1.16
CA THR A 34 5.82 -5.16 1.81
C THR A 34 5.59 -3.85 1.03
N VAL A 35 5.52 -3.93 -0.30
CA VAL A 35 5.16 -2.79 -1.16
C VAL A 35 3.72 -2.35 -0.91
N ALA A 36 2.76 -3.26 -0.92
CA ALA A 36 1.36 -2.94 -0.62
C ALA A 36 1.20 -2.32 0.79
N SER A 37 1.99 -2.80 1.75
CA SER A 37 2.06 -2.24 3.11
C SER A 37 2.53 -0.77 3.13
N GLY A 38 3.60 -0.45 2.40
CA GLY A 38 4.05 0.94 2.25
C GLY A 38 3.10 1.79 1.42
N ALA A 39 2.51 1.21 0.38
CA ALA A 39 1.54 1.88 -0.50
C ALA A 39 0.26 2.28 0.23
N ALA A 40 -0.16 1.50 1.24
CA ALA A 40 -1.26 1.86 2.14
C ALA A 40 -0.98 3.10 2.99
N LEU A 41 0.24 3.65 2.99
CA LEU A 41 0.56 4.93 3.65
C LEU A 41 0.61 6.11 2.67
N LEU A 42 0.47 5.87 1.37
CA LEU A 42 0.51 6.91 0.34
C LEU A 42 -0.66 7.88 0.41
N PRO A 43 -1.92 7.43 0.66
CA PRO A 43 -3.03 8.37 0.70
C PRO A 43 -2.86 9.45 1.77
N ASP A 44 -2.30 9.08 2.92
CA ASP A 44 -2.04 9.96 4.05
C ASP A 44 -0.89 10.98 3.82
N LEU A 45 -0.19 10.94 2.68
CA LEU A 45 0.78 11.97 2.29
C LEU A 45 0.12 13.33 2.05
N ASP A 46 -1.20 13.37 1.87
CA ASP A 46 -1.99 14.60 1.79
C ASP A 46 -2.08 15.38 3.12
N HIS A 47 -1.57 14.82 4.23
CA HIS A 47 -1.60 15.48 5.53
C HIS A 47 -0.19 15.92 6.00
N PRO A 48 0.04 17.20 6.35
CA PRO A 48 1.36 17.71 6.74
C PRO A 48 1.89 17.05 8.04
N GLY A 49 0.97 16.65 8.91
CA GLY A 49 1.25 15.95 10.17
C GLY A 49 1.34 14.42 10.06
N ALA A 50 1.26 13.83 8.86
CA ALA A 50 1.40 12.38 8.71
C ALA A 50 2.86 11.93 8.91
N THR A 51 3.05 10.70 9.42
CA THR A 51 4.39 10.09 9.53
C THR A 51 5.04 9.94 8.16
N ALA A 52 4.27 9.51 7.16
CA ALA A 52 4.72 9.39 5.78
C ALA A 52 5.29 10.72 5.25
N THR A 53 4.57 11.83 5.46
CA THR A 53 4.98 13.18 5.05
C THR A 53 6.28 13.65 5.69
N ARG A 54 6.55 13.27 6.95
CA ARG A 54 7.78 13.67 7.65
C ARG A 54 8.97 12.74 7.39
N ARG A 55 8.79 11.62 6.69
CA ARG A 55 9.78 10.53 6.69
C ARG A 55 11.06 10.86 5.92
N LEU A 56 10.96 11.42 4.73
CA LEU A 56 12.10 11.71 3.84
C LEU A 56 12.39 13.21 3.74
N GLY A 57 12.09 13.95 4.81
CA GLY A 57 12.38 15.38 4.90
C GLY A 57 11.71 16.18 3.78
N TRP A 58 12.51 16.87 2.98
CA TRP A 58 12.04 17.78 1.93
C TRP A 58 11.30 17.06 0.80
N MET A 59 11.65 15.80 0.50
CA MET A 59 11.03 15.04 -0.60
C MET A 59 9.56 14.74 -0.31
N THR A 60 9.26 14.11 0.82
CA THR A 60 7.88 13.77 1.20
C THR A 60 7.05 14.99 1.59
N ARG A 61 7.67 16.06 2.11
CA ARG A 61 6.99 17.35 2.34
C ARG A 61 6.64 18.05 1.03
N GLY A 62 7.53 18.02 0.04
CA GLY A 62 7.28 18.54 -1.30
C GLY A 62 6.15 17.79 -1.99
N LEU A 63 6.20 16.46 -1.95
CA LEU A 63 5.12 15.60 -2.45
C LEU A 63 3.79 15.89 -1.77
N SER A 64 3.77 16.00 -0.44
CA SER A 64 2.57 16.38 0.33
C SER A 64 2.00 17.72 -0.13
N LYS A 65 2.84 18.76 -0.27
CA LYS A 65 2.41 20.06 -0.77
C LYS A 65 1.80 19.97 -2.17
N GLY A 66 2.41 19.18 -3.06
CA GLY A 66 1.89 18.91 -4.40
C GLY A 66 0.53 18.21 -4.38
N LEU A 67 0.42 17.10 -3.65
CA LEU A 67 -0.82 16.32 -3.52
C LEU A 67 -1.97 17.18 -2.98
N ARG A 68 -1.72 17.96 -1.93
CA ARG A 68 -2.71 18.88 -1.34
C ARG A 68 -3.17 19.96 -2.33
N ALA A 69 -2.24 20.53 -3.09
CA ALA A 69 -2.56 21.55 -4.08
C ALA A 69 -3.38 20.97 -5.26
N CYS A 70 -3.02 19.78 -5.74
CA CYS A 70 -3.80 19.07 -6.75
C CYS A 70 -5.18 18.69 -6.23
N SER A 71 -5.26 18.19 -4.99
CA SER A 71 -6.51 17.81 -4.35
C SER A 71 -7.46 18.99 -4.17
N ALA A 72 -6.97 20.12 -3.67
CA ALA A 72 -7.78 21.34 -3.54
C ALA A 72 -8.33 21.82 -4.89
N ARG A 73 -7.49 21.84 -5.94
CA ARG A 73 -7.94 22.23 -7.28
C ARG A 73 -8.98 21.27 -7.85
N LEU A 74 -8.76 19.96 -7.68
CA LEU A 74 -9.69 18.94 -8.14
C LEU A 74 -11.01 19.06 -7.39
N TYR A 75 -10.96 19.27 -6.08
CA TYR A 75 -12.13 19.49 -5.24
C TYR A 75 -12.93 20.70 -5.68
N GLU A 76 -12.30 21.88 -5.78
CA GLU A 76 -12.96 23.11 -6.25
C GLU A 76 -13.59 22.95 -7.64
N ALA A 77 -12.94 22.19 -8.53
CA ALA A 77 -13.45 21.96 -9.88
C ALA A 77 -14.60 20.94 -9.95
N THR A 78 -14.77 20.08 -8.95
CA THR A 78 -15.68 18.92 -9.02
C THR A 78 -16.70 18.83 -7.89
N LYS A 79 -16.59 19.70 -6.87
CA LYS A 79 -17.50 19.67 -5.72
C LYS A 79 -18.95 19.86 -6.17
N GLY A 80 -19.78 18.93 -5.74
CA GLY A 80 -21.22 18.95 -5.90
C GLY A 80 -21.89 19.99 -4.99
N PRO A 81 -23.19 20.24 -5.22
CA PRO A 81 -23.94 21.28 -4.50
C PRO A 81 -24.10 21.02 -3.00
N ARG A 82 -23.93 19.77 -2.55
CA ARG A 82 -24.03 19.40 -1.13
C ARG A 82 -22.69 19.00 -0.51
N ASP A 83 -21.60 19.01 -1.27
CA ASP A 83 -20.27 18.79 -0.71
C ASP A 83 -19.95 19.90 0.32
N GLU A 84 -19.19 19.54 1.35
CA GLU A 84 -18.83 20.43 2.44
C GLU A 84 -18.16 21.73 1.95
N ASN A 85 -18.17 22.79 2.77
CA ASN A 85 -17.40 23.98 2.46
C ASN A 85 -16.02 23.91 3.12
N CYS A 86 -15.11 23.13 2.51
CA CYS A 86 -13.74 22.95 2.98
C CYS A 86 -12.70 23.21 1.87
N ASP A 87 -11.41 23.16 2.21
CA ASP A 87 -10.31 23.46 1.28
C ASP A 87 -9.94 22.32 0.32
N GLY A 88 -10.56 21.13 0.47
CA GLY A 88 -10.29 19.95 -0.36
C GLY A 88 -8.87 19.39 -0.25
N THR A 89 -8.05 19.83 0.72
CA THR A 89 -6.62 19.48 0.76
C THR A 89 -6.32 18.13 1.40
N HIS A 90 -7.21 17.61 2.25
CA HIS A 90 -7.04 16.34 2.95
C HIS A 90 -8.28 15.46 2.78
N ARG A 91 -8.10 14.14 2.66
CA ARG A 91 -9.15 13.11 2.51
C ARG A 91 -9.96 13.19 1.23
N HIS A 92 -9.46 13.88 0.22
CA HIS A 92 -10.12 14.00 -1.08
C HIS A 92 -9.39 13.16 -2.11
N MET A 93 -8.65 13.77 -3.04
CA MET A 93 -8.08 13.12 -4.22
C MET A 93 -7.42 11.76 -3.90
N THR A 94 -6.53 11.73 -2.91
CA THR A 94 -5.74 10.56 -2.52
C THR A 94 -6.55 9.45 -1.84
N HIS A 95 -7.74 9.76 -1.31
CA HIS A 95 -8.62 8.83 -0.59
C HIS A 95 -9.79 8.38 -1.47
N SER A 96 -9.51 8.16 -2.76
CA SER A 96 -10.48 7.71 -3.76
C SER A 96 -10.00 6.43 -4.46
N LEU A 97 -10.95 5.60 -4.88
CA LEU A 97 -10.71 4.45 -5.74
C LEU A 97 -10.06 4.88 -7.07
N LEU A 98 -10.47 6.03 -7.61
CA LEU A 98 -9.90 6.58 -8.82
C LEU A 98 -8.40 6.83 -8.67
N PHE A 99 -7.96 7.45 -7.58
CA PHE A 99 -6.53 7.67 -7.32
C PHE A 99 -5.78 6.35 -7.17
N ALA A 100 -6.31 5.40 -6.40
CA ALA A 100 -5.71 4.08 -6.24
C ALA A 100 -5.53 3.37 -7.60
N ALA A 101 -6.56 3.39 -8.45
CA ALA A 101 -6.54 2.78 -9.77
C ALA A 101 -5.57 3.48 -10.73
N LEU A 102 -5.59 4.82 -10.77
CA LEU A 102 -4.71 5.59 -11.66
C LEU A 102 -3.24 5.48 -11.25
N LEU A 103 -2.94 5.55 -9.95
CA LEU A 103 -1.56 5.37 -9.47
C LEU A 103 -1.06 3.95 -9.76
N GLY A 104 -1.90 2.94 -9.50
CA GLY A 104 -1.57 1.55 -9.80
C GLY A 104 -1.35 1.31 -11.30
N ALA A 105 -2.22 1.85 -12.16
CA ALA A 105 -2.08 1.79 -13.60
C ALA A 105 -0.81 2.51 -14.08
N LEU A 106 -0.54 3.72 -13.60
CA LEU A 106 0.64 4.50 -13.95
C LEU A 106 1.94 3.74 -13.64
N VAL A 107 2.06 3.20 -12.42
CA VAL A 107 3.25 2.45 -12.01
C VAL A 107 3.32 1.10 -12.73
N GLY A 108 2.19 0.41 -12.90
CA GLY A 108 2.11 -0.89 -13.56
C GLY A 108 2.51 -0.80 -15.04
N PHE A 109 1.83 0.04 -15.81
CA PHE A 109 2.16 0.26 -17.23
C PHE A 109 3.55 0.87 -17.40
N GLY A 110 3.94 1.83 -16.54
CA GLY A 110 5.26 2.45 -16.60
C GLY A 110 6.40 1.45 -16.38
N SER A 111 6.28 0.58 -15.37
CA SER A 111 7.29 -0.45 -15.12
C SER A 111 7.32 -1.52 -16.21
N GLN A 112 6.15 -1.97 -16.69
CA GLN A 112 6.06 -2.94 -17.78
C GLN A 112 6.66 -2.41 -19.08
N LEU A 113 6.37 -1.14 -19.41
CA LEU A 113 6.94 -0.47 -20.57
C LEU A 113 8.45 -0.32 -20.41
N ALA A 114 8.94 0.14 -19.25
CA ALA A 114 10.38 0.26 -19.03
C ALA A 114 11.11 -1.10 -19.19
N ALA A 115 10.51 -2.18 -18.69
CA ALA A 115 11.04 -3.54 -18.83
C ALA A 115 11.05 -4.02 -20.29
N SER A 116 10.04 -3.65 -21.09
CA SER A 116 9.99 -4.02 -22.51
C SER A 116 11.00 -3.28 -23.37
N TRP A 117 11.44 -2.08 -22.93
CA TRP A 117 12.46 -1.29 -23.61
C TRP A 117 13.87 -1.78 -23.29
N HIS A 118 14.18 -1.97 -22.00
CA HIS A 118 15.51 -2.44 -21.58
C HIS A 118 15.46 -3.07 -20.17
N PRO A 119 16.14 -4.20 -19.90
CA PRO A 119 16.09 -4.86 -18.60
C PRO A 119 16.49 -3.96 -17.41
N THR A 120 17.49 -3.10 -17.60
CA THR A 120 17.91 -2.17 -16.52
C THR A 120 16.92 -1.01 -16.32
N ALA A 121 16.18 -0.62 -17.36
CA ALA A 121 15.13 0.39 -17.25
C ALA A 121 13.92 -0.17 -16.48
N GLY A 122 13.51 -1.40 -16.78
CA GLY A 122 12.52 -2.13 -15.99
C GLY A 122 12.93 -2.25 -14.52
N PHE A 123 14.18 -2.66 -14.28
CA PHE A 123 14.72 -2.80 -12.93
C PHE A 123 14.64 -1.48 -12.15
N ALA A 124 15.06 -0.36 -12.76
CA ALA A 124 14.97 0.95 -12.13
C ALA A 124 13.51 1.37 -11.87
N ALA A 125 12.60 1.11 -12.83
CA ALA A 125 11.19 1.46 -12.73
C ALA A 125 10.44 0.65 -11.65
N VAL A 126 10.90 -0.56 -11.32
CA VAL A 126 10.38 -1.35 -10.19
C VAL A 126 11.09 -1.00 -8.89
N LEU A 127 12.42 -0.84 -8.91
CA LEU A 127 13.21 -0.60 -7.71
C LEU A 127 12.83 0.70 -7.01
N LEU A 128 12.60 1.79 -7.75
CA LEU A 128 12.24 3.09 -7.17
C LEU A 128 10.95 3.04 -6.32
N PRO A 129 9.79 2.59 -6.84
CA PRO A 129 8.58 2.49 -6.02
C PRO A 129 8.72 1.46 -4.90
N VAL A 130 9.47 0.37 -5.13
CA VAL A 130 9.79 -0.61 -4.07
C VAL A 130 10.51 0.09 -2.92
N LEU A 131 11.65 0.75 -3.17
CA LEU A 131 12.42 1.43 -2.13
C LEU A 131 11.61 2.51 -1.42
N PHE A 132 10.80 3.27 -2.15
CA PHE A 132 9.93 4.28 -1.55
C PHE A 132 8.91 3.65 -0.59
N CYS A 133 8.19 2.61 -1.02
CA CYS A 133 7.23 1.91 -0.17
C CYS A 133 7.90 1.22 1.03
N LEU A 134 9.09 0.62 0.83
CA LEU A 134 9.87 0.03 1.93
C LEU A 134 10.24 1.08 2.98
N LEU A 135 10.67 2.28 2.58
CA LEU A 135 11.00 3.36 3.51
C LEU A 135 9.77 3.85 4.31
N LEU A 136 8.59 3.84 3.69
CA LEU A 136 7.34 4.16 4.35
C LEU A 136 6.92 3.06 5.32
N ALA A 137 6.95 1.79 4.91
CA ALA A 137 6.67 0.66 5.78
C ALA A 137 7.63 0.62 6.98
N GLN A 138 8.92 0.89 6.75
CA GLN A 138 9.95 0.94 7.78
C GLN A 138 9.73 2.08 8.77
N ALA A 139 9.10 3.19 8.35
CA ALA A 139 8.66 4.24 9.26
C ALA A 139 7.59 3.78 10.26
N GLN A 140 6.86 2.71 9.93
CA GLN A 140 5.75 2.20 10.72
C GLN A 140 6.14 0.99 11.58
N PHE A 141 6.90 0.04 11.03
CA PHE A 141 7.31 -1.17 11.77
C PHE A 141 8.75 -1.11 12.30
N GLY A 142 9.50 -0.05 12.02
CA GLY A 142 10.89 0.05 12.43
C GLY A 142 11.77 -1.04 11.82
N HIS A 143 12.69 -1.60 12.61
CA HIS A 143 13.63 -2.62 12.13
C HIS A 143 12.96 -3.95 11.74
N TRP A 144 11.69 -4.18 12.12
CA TRP A 144 10.96 -5.39 11.75
C TRP A 144 10.74 -5.54 10.24
N VAL A 145 10.78 -4.45 9.46
CA VAL A 145 10.76 -4.52 7.99
C VAL A 145 12.03 -5.14 7.42
N ALA A 146 13.16 -5.09 8.14
CA ALA A 146 14.43 -5.63 7.65
C ALA A 146 14.35 -7.16 7.42
N ALA A 147 13.66 -7.90 8.29
CA ALA A 147 13.54 -9.35 8.16
C ALA A 147 12.88 -9.80 6.83
N PRO A 148 11.66 -9.35 6.47
CA PRO A 148 11.06 -9.71 5.19
C PRO A 148 11.83 -9.16 3.99
N VAL A 149 12.44 -7.97 4.09
CA VAL A 149 13.27 -7.40 3.02
C VAL A 149 14.52 -8.24 2.76
N VAL A 150 15.24 -8.64 3.81
CA VAL A 150 16.43 -9.50 3.70
C VAL A 150 16.03 -10.89 3.19
N ALA A 151 14.93 -11.45 3.71
CA ALA A 151 14.39 -12.73 3.26
C ALA A 151 14.01 -12.72 1.76
N ALA A 152 13.62 -11.57 1.21
CA ALA A 152 13.39 -11.40 -0.22
C ALA A 152 14.69 -11.12 -1.00
N ALA A 153 15.53 -10.19 -0.53
CA ALA A 153 16.68 -9.68 -1.26
C ALA A 153 17.82 -10.69 -1.40
N VAL A 154 18.08 -11.51 -0.38
CA VAL A 154 19.18 -12.50 -0.42
C VAL A 154 18.93 -13.58 -1.49
N PRO A 155 17.77 -14.27 -1.53
CA PRO A 155 17.49 -15.22 -2.60
C PRO A 155 17.46 -14.58 -3.99
N MET A 156 17.00 -13.32 -4.09
CA MET A 156 17.01 -12.58 -5.35
C MET A 156 18.44 -12.35 -5.86
N ALA A 157 19.35 -11.92 -4.98
CA ALA A 157 20.75 -11.68 -5.31
C ALA A 157 21.51 -12.97 -5.65
N LEU A 158 21.12 -14.10 -5.05
CA LEU A 158 21.73 -15.41 -5.26
C LEU A 158 21.09 -16.22 -6.40
N SER A 159 20.02 -15.71 -7.02
CA SER A 159 19.35 -16.40 -8.11
C SER A 159 20.20 -16.43 -9.38
N ASP A 160 20.12 -17.51 -10.16
CA ASP A 160 20.85 -17.66 -11.43
C ASP A 160 20.48 -16.59 -12.46
N ALA A 161 19.25 -16.10 -12.40
CA ALA A 161 18.75 -15.00 -13.25
C ALA A 161 19.34 -13.64 -12.86
N GLY A 162 19.85 -13.52 -11.63
CA GLY A 162 20.37 -12.29 -11.04
C GLY A 162 19.28 -11.29 -10.63
N PRO A 163 19.65 -10.24 -9.89
CA PRO A 163 18.71 -9.30 -9.30
C PRO A 163 17.94 -8.45 -10.32
N VAL A 164 18.53 -8.21 -11.49
CA VAL A 164 17.87 -7.43 -12.56
C VAL A 164 16.67 -8.17 -13.11
N ALA A 165 16.86 -9.44 -13.51
CA ALA A 165 15.77 -10.26 -14.04
C ALA A 165 14.71 -10.53 -12.98
N ALA A 166 15.12 -10.91 -11.77
CA ALA A 166 14.18 -11.22 -10.69
C ALA A 166 13.32 -10.02 -10.24
N MET A 167 13.82 -8.78 -10.37
CA MET A 167 13.02 -7.58 -10.12
C MET A 167 12.10 -7.24 -11.31
N ASN A 168 12.54 -7.52 -12.54
CA ASN A 168 11.71 -7.34 -13.74
C ASN A 168 10.49 -8.26 -13.75
N ASP A 169 10.53 -9.42 -13.07
CA ASP A 169 9.36 -10.28 -12.88
C ASP A 169 8.21 -9.57 -12.11
N LEU A 170 8.50 -8.46 -11.42
CA LEU A 170 7.51 -7.64 -10.74
C LEU A 170 7.01 -6.46 -11.59
N ALA A 171 7.62 -6.20 -12.76
CA ALA A 171 7.18 -5.14 -13.66
C ALA A 171 5.77 -5.42 -14.18
N GLY A 172 4.85 -4.46 -14.04
CA GLY A 172 3.42 -4.68 -14.22
C GLY A 172 2.70 -4.96 -12.89
N PRO A 173 2.81 -6.17 -12.30
CA PRO A 173 2.13 -6.52 -11.05
C PRO A 173 2.41 -5.58 -9.87
N ILE A 174 3.59 -4.97 -9.81
CA ILE A 174 3.94 -3.99 -8.78
C ILE A 174 2.95 -2.81 -8.72
N GLY A 175 2.43 -2.39 -9.88
CA GLY A 175 1.42 -1.34 -9.95
C GLY A 175 0.09 -1.78 -9.32
N ILE A 176 -0.33 -3.02 -9.57
CA ILE A 176 -1.56 -3.58 -8.98
C ILE A 176 -1.43 -3.63 -7.45
N LEU A 177 -0.27 -4.04 -6.93
CA LEU A 177 -0.02 -4.12 -5.50
C LEU A 177 0.04 -2.74 -4.82
N ILE A 178 0.57 -1.72 -5.50
CA ILE A 178 0.53 -0.34 -5.02
C ILE A 178 -0.90 0.19 -4.99
N GLY A 179 -1.65 0.00 -6.08
CA GLY A 179 -3.07 0.37 -6.14
C GLY A 179 -3.89 -0.33 -5.06
N LEU A 180 -3.63 -1.62 -4.81
CA LEU A 180 -4.27 -2.38 -3.74
C LEU A 180 -3.95 -1.83 -2.35
N GLY A 181 -2.70 -1.40 -2.10
CA GLY A 181 -2.34 -0.73 -0.85
C GLY A 181 -3.18 0.53 -0.61
N CYS A 182 -3.26 1.41 -1.61
CA CYS A 182 -4.10 2.61 -1.55
C CYS A 182 -5.60 2.27 -1.40
N PHE A 183 -6.05 1.21 -2.06
CA PHE A 183 -7.43 0.72 -1.97
C PHE A 183 -7.78 0.30 -0.54
N VAL A 184 -6.95 -0.53 0.09
CA VAL A 184 -7.24 -1.02 1.46
C VAL A 184 -7.03 0.06 2.52
N HIS A 185 -6.19 1.07 2.24
CA HIS A 185 -6.18 2.30 3.04
C HIS A 185 -7.57 2.95 3.05
N CYS A 186 -8.13 3.20 1.86
CA CYS A 186 -9.44 3.86 1.74
C CYS A 186 -10.55 3.01 2.37
N LEU A 187 -10.54 1.69 2.16
CA LEU A 187 -11.47 0.78 2.81
C LEU A 187 -11.34 0.85 4.34
N GLY A 188 -10.11 0.92 4.85
CA GLY A 188 -9.82 1.11 6.26
C GLY A 188 -10.38 2.43 6.81
N ASP A 189 -10.29 3.54 6.06
CA ASP A 189 -10.90 4.81 6.45
C ASP A 189 -12.44 4.76 6.39
N ALA A 190 -13.02 4.07 5.39
CA ALA A 190 -14.47 3.93 5.20
C ALA A 190 -15.18 3.16 6.33
N ILE A 191 -14.47 2.31 7.07
CA ILE A 191 -15.04 1.62 8.25
C ILE A 191 -14.94 2.45 9.55
N THR A 192 -14.28 3.62 9.50
CA THR A 192 -14.16 4.51 10.67
C THR A 192 -15.33 5.49 10.79
N LYS A 193 -15.35 6.25 11.89
CA LYS A 193 -16.30 7.36 12.08
C LYS A 193 -16.15 8.49 11.05
N ALA A 194 -14.94 8.69 10.51
CA ALA A 194 -14.68 9.76 9.56
C ALA A 194 -15.11 9.38 8.13
N GLY A 195 -14.88 8.14 7.71
CA GLY A 195 -15.14 7.72 6.34
C GLY A 195 -14.11 8.29 5.34
N CYS A 196 -14.39 8.08 4.05
CA CYS A 196 -13.65 8.69 2.95
C CYS A 196 -14.49 8.70 1.66
N PRO A 197 -14.22 9.62 0.71
CA PRO A 197 -14.90 9.74 -0.58
C PRO A 197 -14.44 8.66 -1.57
N PHE A 198 -14.56 7.40 -1.17
CA PHE A 198 -13.95 6.28 -1.87
C PHE A 198 -14.44 6.12 -3.32
N LEU A 199 -15.71 6.43 -3.58
CA LEU A 199 -16.32 6.30 -4.92
C LEU A 199 -16.25 7.58 -5.76
N PHE A 200 -15.51 8.61 -5.35
CA PHE A 200 -15.24 9.77 -6.20
C PHE A 200 -14.82 9.28 -7.62
N PRO A 201 -15.41 9.82 -8.71
CA PRO A 201 -16.25 11.02 -8.80
C PRO A 201 -17.77 10.76 -8.87
N LEU A 202 -18.26 9.61 -8.38
CA LEU A 202 -19.68 9.28 -8.44
C LEU A 202 -20.49 10.16 -7.47
N PRO A 203 -21.45 10.99 -7.95
CA PRO A 203 -22.28 11.79 -7.07
C PRO A 203 -23.28 10.90 -6.31
N ILE A 204 -23.25 10.99 -4.98
CA ILE A 204 -24.16 10.26 -4.08
C ILE A 204 -24.87 11.31 -3.22
N ALA A 205 -26.20 11.29 -3.21
CA ALA A 205 -27.01 12.24 -2.44
C ALA A 205 -26.72 13.73 -2.70
N GLY A 206 -26.09 14.09 -3.83
CA GLY A 206 -25.72 15.47 -4.20
C GLY A 206 -24.30 15.89 -3.78
N GLU A 207 -23.54 14.97 -3.22
CA GLU A 207 -22.12 15.09 -2.86
C GLU A 207 -21.29 14.29 -3.87
N THR A 208 -20.35 14.94 -4.56
CA THR A 208 -19.37 14.27 -5.42
C THR A 208 -18.29 13.58 -4.59
N TRP A 209 -18.01 14.16 -3.41
CA TRP A 209 -17.03 13.68 -2.45
C TRP A 209 -17.73 13.03 -1.24
N TYR A 210 -18.76 12.22 -1.52
CA TYR A 210 -19.57 11.55 -0.50
C TYR A 210 -18.75 10.58 0.35
N GLU A 211 -18.66 10.85 1.66
CA GLU A 211 -17.87 10.04 2.58
C GLU A 211 -18.57 8.72 2.93
N ILE A 212 -18.09 7.64 2.32
CA ILE A 212 -18.60 6.30 2.58
C ILE A 212 -18.23 5.88 3.98
N ARG A 213 -19.25 5.41 4.71
CA ARG A 213 -19.17 4.96 6.09
C ARG A 213 -20.05 3.73 6.29
N LEU A 214 -19.60 2.77 7.10
CA LEU A 214 -20.45 1.65 7.55
C LEU A 214 -21.69 2.14 8.35
N PRO A 215 -22.68 1.30 8.68
CA PRO A 215 -23.70 1.64 9.68
C PRO A 215 -23.09 2.09 11.01
N ALA A 216 -23.72 3.04 11.69
CA ALA A 216 -23.14 3.74 12.85
C ALA A 216 -22.62 2.82 13.97
N PHE A 217 -23.30 1.69 14.20
CA PHE A 217 -22.93 0.70 15.23
C PHE A 217 -21.68 -0.13 14.91
N LEU A 218 -21.21 -0.15 13.66
CA LEU A 218 -19.98 -0.83 13.25
C LEU A 218 -18.76 0.09 13.19
N ARG A 219 -18.96 1.42 13.31
CA ARG A 219 -17.88 2.40 13.16
C ARG A 219 -17.04 2.50 14.43
N PHE A 220 -15.72 2.60 14.26
CA PHE A 220 -14.79 2.90 15.35
C PHE A 220 -13.96 4.16 15.08
N ARG A 221 -13.30 4.67 16.12
CA ARG A 221 -12.41 5.83 16.01
C ARG A 221 -11.03 5.38 15.52
N ALA A 222 -10.54 6.03 14.47
CA ALA A 222 -9.15 5.91 14.02
C ALA A 222 -8.16 6.31 15.14
N GLY A 223 -7.16 5.49 15.40
CA GLY A 223 -6.21 5.52 16.51
C GLY A 223 -6.74 4.98 17.84
N GLY A 224 -8.00 4.52 17.89
CA GLY A 224 -8.67 4.05 19.10
C GLY A 224 -8.33 2.60 19.50
N SER A 225 -8.86 2.16 20.65
CA SER A 225 -8.59 0.82 21.19
C SER A 225 -9.10 -0.31 20.29
N VAL A 226 -10.24 -0.12 19.62
CA VAL A 226 -10.80 -1.12 18.69
C VAL A 226 -9.85 -1.36 17.51
N GLU A 227 -9.35 -0.30 16.89
CA GLU A 227 -8.37 -0.42 15.79
C GLU A 227 -7.10 -1.12 16.26
N LYS A 228 -6.56 -0.71 17.42
CA LYS A 228 -5.36 -1.35 17.99
C LYS A 228 -5.60 -2.83 18.26
N GLY A 229 -6.78 -3.18 18.79
CA GLY A 229 -7.21 -4.56 19.00
C GLY A 229 -7.25 -5.35 17.69
N LEU A 230 -7.92 -4.85 16.65
CA LEU A 230 -7.98 -5.49 15.33
C LEU A 230 -6.59 -5.65 14.70
N THR A 231 -5.76 -4.60 14.79
CA THR A 231 -4.38 -4.60 14.29
C THR A 231 -3.56 -5.70 14.97
N THR A 232 -3.61 -5.79 16.30
CA THR A 232 -2.77 -6.72 17.07
C THR A 232 -3.31 -8.15 17.07
N VAL A 233 -4.62 -8.34 17.18
CA VAL A 233 -5.25 -9.67 17.39
C VAL A 233 -5.66 -10.33 16.08
N VAL A 234 -5.94 -9.56 15.03
CA VAL A 234 -6.43 -10.10 13.75
C VAL A 234 -5.38 -9.97 12.66
N PHE A 235 -5.00 -8.73 12.32
CA PHE A 235 -4.17 -8.50 11.13
C PHE A 235 -2.71 -8.85 11.33
N THR A 236 -2.15 -8.68 12.53
CA THR A 236 -0.76 -9.11 12.82
C THR A 236 -0.61 -10.64 12.71
N PRO A 237 -1.45 -11.46 13.37
CA PRO A 237 -1.40 -12.92 13.19
C PRO A 237 -1.70 -13.36 11.76
N LEU A 238 -2.64 -12.71 11.08
CA LEU A 238 -2.93 -12.99 9.68
C LEU A 238 -1.70 -12.73 8.79
N ALA A 239 -1.02 -11.58 8.95
CA ALA A 239 0.20 -11.28 8.22
C ALA A 239 1.30 -12.31 8.50
N ALA A 240 1.49 -12.71 9.77
CA ALA A 240 2.44 -13.74 10.14
C ALA A 240 2.10 -15.09 9.50
N TRP A 241 0.83 -15.49 9.52
CA TRP A 241 0.37 -16.72 8.87
C TRP A 241 0.57 -16.68 7.35
N LEU A 242 0.23 -15.56 6.70
CA LEU A 242 0.46 -15.37 5.26
C LEU A 242 1.94 -15.43 4.88
N LEU A 243 2.83 -14.84 5.71
CA LEU A 243 4.28 -14.98 5.54
C LEU A 243 4.74 -16.42 5.71
N LEU A 244 4.24 -17.11 6.75
CA LEU A 244 4.57 -18.51 7.00
C LEU A 244 4.17 -19.41 5.84
N ILE A 245 2.94 -19.32 5.32
CA ILE A 245 2.51 -20.16 4.18
C ILE A 245 3.21 -19.78 2.87
N THR A 246 3.75 -18.57 2.75
CA THR A 246 4.56 -18.17 1.59
C THR A 246 5.93 -18.86 1.61
N ILE A 247 6.47 -19.12 2.81
CA ILE A 247 7.82 -19.70 3.01
C ILE A 247 7.76 -21.23 3.21
N ALA A 248 6.73 -21.72 3.91
CA ALA A 248 6.57 -23.13 4.33
C ALA A 248 6.64 -24.18 3.20
N PRO A 249 6.14 -23.94 1.97
CA PRO A 249 6.26 -24.90 0.87
C PRO A 249 7.71 -25.20 0.47
N ARG A 250 8.70 -24.52 1.07
CA ARG A 250 10.13 -24.62 0.72
C ARG A 250 11.04 -24.75 1.93
N VAL A 251 10.51 -25.09 3.12
CA VAL A 251 11.36 -25.60 4.20
C VAL A 251 11.89 -26.94 3.72
N PRO A 252 13.21 -27.11 3.51
CA PRO A 252 13.77 -28.39 3.12
C PRO A 252 13.34 -29.47 4.11
N ALA A 253 13.05 -30.69 3.62
CA ALA A 253 12.59 -31.80 4.46
C ALA A 253 13.50 -32.10 5.67
N TYR A 254 14.78 -31.72 5.61
CA TYR A 254 15.71 -31.88 6.73
C TYR A 254 15.45 -30.89 7.89
N LEU A 255 14.85 -29.72 7.63
CA LEU A 255 14.49 -28.75 8.67
C LEU A 255 13.14 -29.06 9.33
N THR A 256 12.17 -29.60 8.60
CA THR A 256 10.93 -30.15 9.20
C THR A 256 11.26 -31.32 10.14
N THR A 257 12.15 -32.22 9.70
CA THR A 257 12.63 -33.34 10.52
C THR A 257 13.38 -32.87 11.78
N ALA A 258 14.16 -31.78 11.69
CA ALA A 258 14.88 -31.21 12.84
C ALA A 258 13.97 -30.44 13.82
N MET A 259 12.81 -29.95 13.35
CA MET A 259 11.85 -29.19 14.16
C MET A 259 10.69 -30.04 14.71
N GLY A 260 10.64 -31.33 14.38
CA GLY A 260 9.58 -32.24 14.85
C GLY A 260 8.19 -31.94 14.28
N LEU A 261 8.15 -31.32 13.09
CA LEU A 261 6.94 -31.06 12.28
C LEU A 261 6.85 -32.08 11.14
#